data_AF-A0A5K0Z4V0-F1
#
_entry.id   AF-A0A5K0Z4V0-F1
#
_cell.length_a   1.000
_cell.length_b   1.000
_cell.length_c   1.000
_cell.angle_alpha   90.00
_cell.angle_beta   90.00
_cell.angle_gamma   90.00
#
_symmetry.space_group_name_H-M   'P 1'
#
loop_
_entity.id
_entity.type
_entity.pdbx_description
1 polymer ?
#
loop_
_entity_poly.entity_id
_entity_poly.type
_entity_poly.pdbx_seq_one_letter_code
_entity_poly.pdbx_strand_id
1 'polypeptide(L)' 'AALLEFRARVDSDPYGVFSNWNPKDNSPCMWSGVHCRDGKVEK' A
#
# COMPACT_ATOMS: atom_id res chain seq x y z
N ALA A 1 5.07 7.36 3.18
CA ALA A 1 6.39 6.99 2.60
C ALA A 1 6.70 5.50 2.78
N ALA A 2 6.73 4.96 4.01
CA ALA A 2 7.15 3.58 4.29
C ALA A 2 6.51 2.47 3.42
N LEU A 3 5.19 2.50 3.18
CA LEU A 3 4.54 1.50 2.31
C LEU A 3 5.07 1.56 0.87
N LEU A 4 5.20 2.76 0.29
CA LEU A 4 5.72 2.91 -1.07
C LEU A 4 7.19 2.49 -1.18
N GLU A 5 7.99 2.73 -0.14
CA GLU A 5 9.37 2.22 -0.07
C GLU A 5 9.42 0.70 0.03
N PHE A 6 8.51 0.09 0.78
CA PHE A 6 8.36 -1.37 0.82
C PHE A 6 8.03 -1.91 -0.57
N ARG A 7 7.01 -1.36 -1.23
CA ARG A 7 6.65 -1.74 -2.61
C ARG A 7 7.82 -1.61 -3.57
N ALA A 8 8.59 -0.52 -3.49
CA ALA A 8 9.72 -0.27 -4.39
C ALA A 8 10.87 -1.28 -4.24
N ARG A 9 10.92 -2.03 -3.12
CA ARG A 9 11.91 -3.09 -2.86
C ARG A 9 11.41 -4.48 -3.25
N VAL A 10 10.16 -4.61 -3.72
CA VAL A 10 9.62 -5.89 -4.19
C VAL A 10 9.93 -6.02 -5.68
N ASP A 11 10.84 -6.96 -6.01
CA ASP A 11 11.31 -7.16 -7.39
C ASP A 11 10.27 -7.83 -8.30
N SER A 12 9.33 -8.60 -7.74
CA SER A 12 8.30 -9.30 -8.50
C SER A 12 6.97 -9.33 -7.75
N ASP A 13 5.92 -8.85 -8.41
CA ASP A 13 4.53 -8.89 -7.95
C ASP A 13 3.67 -9.67 -8.96
N PRO A 14 3.84 -11.01 -9.04
CA PRO A 14 3.16 -11.83 -10.05
C PRO A 14 1.63 -11.86 -9.87
N TYR A 15 1.13 -11.45 -8.70
CA TYR A 15 -0.29 -11.44 -8.38
C TYR A 15 -0.91 -10.04 -8.42
N GLY A 16 -0.13 -8.99 -8.71
CA GLY A 16 -0.63 -7.62 -8.78
C GLY A 16 -1.15 -7.09 -7.43
N VAL A 17 -0.57 -7.53 -6.31
CA VAL A 17 -0.97 -7.09 -4.96
C VAL A 17 -0.88 -5.57 -4.83
N PHE A 18 0.10 -4.94 -5.49
CA PHE A 18 0.33 -3.50 -5.42
C PHE A 18 -0.37 -2.72 -6.54
N SER A 19 -1.24 -3.35 -7.35
CA SER A 19 -1.85 -2.73 -8.52
C SER A 19 -2.68 -1.48 -8.21
N ASN A 20 -3.32 -1.42 -7.03
CA ASN A 20 -4.09 -0.25 -6.59
C ASN A 20 -3.33 0.67 -5.63
N TRP A 21 -2.03 0.44 -5.41
CA TRP A 21 -1.22 1.33 -4.57
C TRP A 21 -0.88 2.58 -5.37
N ASN A 22 -1.69 3.63 -5.26
CA ASN A 22 -1.51 4.85 -6.01
C ASN A 22 -1.00 5.98 -5.10
N PRO A 23 0.23 6.51 -5.32
CA PRO A 23 0.78 7.60 -4.52
C PRO A 23 -0.05 8.90 -4.54
N LYS A 24 -0.97 9.05 -5.50
CA LYS A 24 -1.89 10.20 -5.58
C LYS A 24 -3.11 10.07 -4.67
N ASP A 25 -3.34 8.90 -4.08
CA ASP A 25 -4.45 8.72 -3.15
C ASP A 25 -4.17 9.46 -1.84
N ASN A 26 -5.21 10.09 -1.29
CA ASN A 26 -5.11 10.81 -0.01
C ASN A 26 -4.81 9.88 1.18
N SER A 27 -5.07 8.58 1.02
CA SER A 27 -4.87 7.59 2.09
C SER A 27 -4.57 6.21 1.51
N PRO A 28 -3.63 5.45 2.11
CA PRO A 28 -3.36 4.08 1.72
C PRO A 28 -4.42 3.08 2.23
N CYS A 29 -5.42 3.51 3.00
CA CYS A 29 -6.43 2.59 3.56
C CYS A 29 -7.32 1.90 2.52
N MET A 30 -7.34 2.41 1.29
CA MET A 30 -8.02 1.77 0.16
C MET A 30 -7.13 0.82 -0.64
N TRP A 31 -5.85 0.70 -0.25
CA TRP A 31 -4.90 -0.16 -0.93
C TRP A 31 -5.07 -1.61 -0.51
N SER A 32 -4.82 -2.52 -1.45
CA SER A 32 -4.91 -3.96 -1.19
C SER A 32 -3.93 -4.37 -0.10
N GLY A 33 -4.42 -5.11 0.89
CA GLY A 33 -3.62 -5.60 2.01
C GLY A 33 -3.31 -4.56 3.10
N VAL A 34 -3.74 -3.31 2.95
CA VAL A 34 -3.59 -2.29 3.99
C VAL A 34 -4.82 -2.28 4.88
N HIS A 35 -4.64 -2.56 6.16
CA HIS A 35 -5.70 -2.43 7.16
C HIS A 35 -5.52 -1.11 7.93
N CYS A 36 -6.63 -0.41 8.18
CA CYS A 36 -6.63 0.84 8.91
C CYS A 36 -7.66 0.85 10.03
N ARG A 37 -7.29 1.49 11.14
CA ARG A 37 -8.19 1.88 12.23
C ARG A 37 -8.10 3.39 12.42
N ASP A 38 -9.25 4.06 12.53
CA ASP A 38 -9.35 5.52 12.73
C ASP A 38 -8.53 6.34 11.70
N GLY A 39 -8.55 5.89 10.44
CA GLY A 39 -7.82 6.53 9.34
C GLY A 39 -6.29 6.37 9.40
N LYS A 40 -5.79 5.54 10.32
CA LYS A 40 -4.36 5.22 10.45
C LYS A 40 -4.13 3.77 10.06
N VAL A 41 -3.06 3.53 9.31
CA VAL A 41 -2.58 2.18 9.00
C VAL A 41 -2.25 1.48 10.32
N GLU A 42 -2.85 0.33 10.58
CA GLU A 42 -2.49 -0.51 11.72
C GLU A 42 -1.10 -1.11 11.51
N LYS A 43 -0.33 -1.25 12.59
CA LYS A 43 1.01 -1.83 12.60
C LYS A 43 0.95 -3.30 12.94
#